data_AF-A0A6A4UDK1-F1
#
_entry.id   AF-A0A6A4UDK1-F1
#
_cell.length_a   1.000
_cell.length_b   1.000
_cell.length_c   1.000
_cell.angle_alpha   90.00
_cell.angle_beta   90.00
_cell.angle_gamma   90.00
#
_symmetry.space_group_name_H-M   'P 1'
#
loop_
_entity.id
_entity.type
_entity.pdbx_description
1 polymer ?
#
loop_
_entity_poly.entity_id
_entity_poly.type
_entity_poly.pdbx_seq_one_letter_code
_entity_poly.pdbx_strand_id
1 'polypeptide(L)' 'MAAEKTNLLTAGAIAKELGISGAVVSKAIKSLNIQPEMKKGVCSYYSKDVVKKIKASVK' A
#
# COMPACT_ATOMS: atom_id res chain seq x y z
N MET A 1 -24.06 9.41 6.60
CA MET A 1 -23.20 9.28 5.41
C MET A 1 -21.80 9.70 5.85
N ALA A 2 -20.93 8.74 6.22
CA ALA A 2 -19.55 9.02 6.65
C ALA A 2 -18.73 7.72 6.51
N ALA A 3 -18.67 7.21 5.29
CA ALA A 3 -17.78 6.12 4.91
C ALA A 3 -16.42 6.71 4.50
N GLU A 4 -15.82 7.60 5.28
CA GLU A 4 -14.49 8.13 5.00
C GLU A 4 -13.48 7.44 5.89
N LYS A 5 -13.31 6.16 5.58
CA LYS A 5 -12.19 5.36 6.03
C LYS A 5 -10.94 5.84 5.28
N THR A 6 -10.32 6.92 5.75
CA THR A 6 -8.91 7.27 5.46
C THR A 6 -7.99 6.21 6.08
N ASN A 7 -8.13 4.95 5.63
CA ASN A 7 -7.21 3.85 5.92
C ASN A 7 -5.98 4.02 5.03
N LEU A 8 -5.22 5.06 5.33
CA LEU A 8 -3.85 5.18 4.89
C LEU A 8 -3.07 4.05 5.59
N LEU A 9 -2.78 2.99 4.85
CA LEU A 9 -2.05 1.83 5.31
C LEU A 9 -0.56 2.05 5.05
N THR A 10 0.28 1.79 6.04
CA THR A 10 1.74 1.81 5.82
C THR A 10 2.18 0.59 5.02
N ALA A 11 3.33 0.65 4.35
CA ALA A 11 3.90 -0.49 3.61
C ALA A 11 3.89 -1.82 4.41
N GLY A 12 4.11 -1.75 5.73
CA GLY A 12 4.02 -2.90 6.62
C GLY A 12 2.60 -3.41 6.85
N ALA A 13 1.61 -2.53 7.00
CA ALA A 13 0.20 -2.92 7.09
C ALA A 13 -0.30 -3.55 5.80
N ILE A 14 0.12 -3.01 4.65
CA ILE A 14 -0.19 -3.54 3.31
C ILE A 14 0.43 -4.93 3.12
N ALA A 15 1.70 -5.09 3.50
CA ALA A 15 2.39 -6.38 3.50
C ALA A 15 1.61 -7.43 4.32
N LYS A 16 1.13 -7.04 5.50
CA LYS A 16 0.37 -7.90 6.41
C LYS A 16 -1.03 -8.24 5.87
N GLU A 17 -1.72 -7.27 5.28
CA GLU A 17 -3.07 -7.45 4.71
C GLU A 17 -3.05 -8.29 3.42
N LEU A 18 -1.97 -8.21 2.66
CA LEU A 18 -1.75 -8.98 1.44
C LEU A 18 -1.03 -10.31 1.69
N GLY A 19 -0.49 -10.53 2.89
CA GLY A 19 0.30 -11.73 3.22
C GLY A 19 1.61 -11.83 2.44
N ILE A 20 2.13 -10.73 1.89
CA ILE A 20 3.38 -10.68 1.12
C ILE A 20 4.46 -9.95 1.89
N SER A 21 5.73 -10.27 1.61
CA SER A 21 6.86 -9.61 2.24
C SER A 21 6.92 -8.12 1.91
N GLY A 22 7.36 -7.28 2.86
CA GLY A 22 7.54 -5.84 2.63
C GLY A 22 8.45 -5.52 1.44
N ALA A 23 9.40 -6.41 1.12
CA ALA A 23 10.22 -6.34 -0.09
C ALA A 23 9.41 -6.50 -1.40
N VAL A 24 8.41 -7.39 -1.41
CA VAL A 24 7.50 -7.59 -2.54
C VAL A 24 6.60 -6.37 -2.68
N VAL A 25 6.08 -5.84 -1.58
CA VAL A 25 5.28 -4.60 -1.57
C VAL A 25 6.11 -3.45 -2.15
N SER A 26 7.34 -3.24 -1.68
CA SER A 26 8.21 -2.17 -2.17
C SER A 26 8.60 -2.35 -3.65
N LYS A 27 8.85 -3.58 -4.11
CA LYS A 27 9.07 -3.90 -5.53
C LYS A 27 7.82 -3.64 -6.37
N ALA A 28 6.65 -4.09 -5.93
CA ALA A 28 5.39 -3.89 -6.64
C ALA A 28 5.03 -2.41 -6.71
N ILE A 29 5.18 -1.66 -5.62
CA ILE A 29 4.98 -0.21 -5.59
C ILE A 29 5.90 0.49 -6.60
N LYS A 30 7.19 0.15 -6.64
CA LYS A 30 8.13 0.71 -7.62
C LYS A 30 7.80 0.30 -9.05
N SER A 31 7.47 -0.97 -9.27
CA SER A 31 7.15 -1.53 -10.59
C SER A 31 5.85 -0.97 -11.16
N LEU A 32 4.86 -0.72 -10.30
CA LEU A 32 3.56 -0.13 -10.65
C LEU A 32 3.57 1.40 -10.60
N ASN A 33 4.74 2.00 -10.32
CA ASN A 33 4.91 3.44 -10.13
C ASN A 33 3.90 4.04 -9.15
N ILE A 34 3.55 3.31 -8.10
CA ILE A 34 2.55 3.74 -7.14
C ILE A 34 3.19 4.75 -6.19
N GLN A 35 2.64 5.96 -6.17
CA GLN A 35 3.08 6.99 -5.24
C GLN A 35 2.40 6.80 -3.88
N PRO A 36 3.13 6.98 -2.77
CA PRO A 36 2.52 7.05 -1.45
C PRO A 36 1.67 8.31 -1.35
N GLU A 37 0.42 8.12 -0.98
CA GLU A 37 -0.53 9.22 -0.75
C GLU A 37 -0.07 10.13 0.40
N MET A 38 0.65 9.55 1.37
CA MET A 38 1.22 10.33 2.46
C MET A 38 2.56 9.74 2.87
N LYS A 39 3.62 10.54 2.88
CA LYS A 39 4.93 10.13 3.36
C LYS A 39 5.18 10.80 4.71
N LYS A 40 5.29 10.01 5.78
CA LYS A 40 5.61 10.51 7.12
C LYS A 40 6.97 9.93 7.53
N GLY A 41 8.02 10.72 7.31
CA GLY A 41 9.40 10.30 7.55
C GLY A 41 9.82 9.10 6.70
N VAL A 42 10.25 8.02 7.36
CA VAL A 42 10.67 6.77 6.71
C VAL A 42 9.49 5.87 6.31
N CYS A 43 8.29 6.15 6.81
CA CYS A 43 7.10 5.36 6.53
C CYS A 43 6.24 6.04 5.45
N SER A 44 6.04 5.30 4.37
CA SER A 44 5.09 5.64 3.32
C SER A 44 3.73 5.03 3.64
N TYR A 45 2.70 5.88 3.62
CA TYR A 45 1.30 5.52 3.71
C TYR A 45 0.70 5.48 2.31
N TYR A 46 -0.15 4.49 2.10
CA TYR A 46 -0.85 4.26 0.85
C TYR A 46 -2.31 3.96 1.14
N SER A 47 -3.20 4.44 0.29
CA SER A 47 -4.61 4.15 0.40
C SER A 47 -4.95 2.71 0.00
N LYS A 48 -6.14 2.26 0.37
CA LYS A 48 -6.67 0.93 0.00
C LYS A 48 -6.71 0.69 -1.51
N ASP A 49 -6.79 1.75 -2.32
CA ASP A 49 -6.67 1.67 -3.78
C ASP A 49 -5.31 1.12 -4.24
N VAL A 50 -4.23 1.56 -3.59
CA VAL A 50 -2.88 1.05 -3.82
C VAL A 50 -2.79 -0.41 -3.43
N VAL A 51 -3.38 -0.78 -2.29
CA VAL A 51 -3.44 -2.18 -1.82
C VAL A 51 -4.15 -3.07 -2.83
N LYS A 52 -5.28 -2.61 -3.38
CA LYS A 52 -5.99 -3.32 -4.45
C LYS A 52 -5.15 -3.47 -5.71
N LYS A 53 -4.45 -2.42 -6.16
CA LYS A 53 -3.55 -2.48 -7.32
C LYS A 53 -2.40 -3.47 -7.13
N ILE A 54 -1.75 -3.43 -5.97
CA ILE A 54 -0.66 -4.37 -5.65
C ILE A 54 -1.21 -5.79 -5.58
N LYS A 55 -2.36 -6.02 -4.92
CA LYS A 55 -3.03 -7.33 -4.87
C LYS A 55 -3.36 -7.88 -6.25
N ALA A 56 -3.83 -7.01 -7.15
CA ALA A 56 -4.17 -7.39 -8.51
C ALA A 56 -2.93 -7.73 -9.36
N SER A 57 -1.79 -7.10 -9.07
CA SER A 57 -0.55 -7.29 -9.82
C SER A 57 0.36 -8.41 -9.29
N VAL A 58 0.16 -8.84 -8.03
CA VAL A 58 0.96 -9.90 -7.37
C VAL A 58 0.21 -11.25 -7.38
N LYS A 59 -0.97 -11.32 -7.99
CA LYS A 59 -1.72 -12.57 -8.21
C LYS A 59 -1.20 -13.33 -9.42
#